data_AF-A0A167HNR1-F1
#
_entry.id   AF-A0A167HNR1-F1
#
_cell.length_a   1.000
_cell.length_b   1.000
_cell.length_c   1.000
_cell.angle_alpha   90.00
_cell.angle_beta   90.00
_cell.angle_gamma   90.00
#
_symmetry.space_group_name_H-M   'P 1'
#
loop_
_entity.id
_entity.type
_entity.pdbx_description
1 polymer ?
#
loop_
_entity_poly.entity_id
_entity_poly.type
_entity_poly.pdbx_seq_one_letter_code
_entity_poly.pdbx_strand_id
1 'polypeptide(L)'
;MIDIKTVFEKEMYFKELGGSRKHGVQIIIPKMVLKPPQKISFSTIEHLNGITIPDALESVYNQTNNMVILWHLDKNNSETIKKFQEDPWILKNMIPEGYEWSVIHEWLSGFINLTPSEDIFNLEFLKKQSFYYTLQSMPENEEDFFPLDITWNLTACLRKVNNSIEDEIWLVDSDAQKIYSMNMTIKAYLQEAYRLKCIHHWQLASLFPKQSLASKLIENMLPKLLPHIAFKNPML
;
A
#
# COMPACT_ATOMS: atom_id res chain seq x y z
N MET A 1 -13.82 -11.06 6.48
CA MET A 1 -13.40 -10.50 5.19
C MET A 1 -13.58 -8.99 5.25
N ILE A 2 -12.66 -8.19 4.71
CA ILE A 2 -12.86 -6.74 4.57
C ILE A 2 -13.77 -6.48 3.35
N ASP A 3 -14.78 -5.63 3.51
CA ASP A 3 -15.60 -5.17 2.38
C ASP A 3 -14.87 -4.01 1.70
N ILE A 4 -14.24 -4.30 0.55
CA ILE A 4 -13.39 -3.35 -0.16
C ILE A 4 -14.18 -2.12 -0.58
N LYS A 5 -15.38 -2.33 -1.12
CA LYS A 5 -16.22 -1.23 -1.59
C LYS A 5 -16.64 -0.33 -0.43
N THR A 6 -17.08 -0.91 0.67
CA THR A 6 -17.46 -0.12 1.84
C THR A 6 -16.24 0.59 2.44
N VAL A 7 -15.15 -0.12 2.70
CA VAL A 7 -14.00 0.45 3.42
C VAL A 7 -13.22 1.45 2.58
N PHE A 8 -12.86 1.11 1.35
CA PHE A 8 -11.99 1.97 0.55
C PHE A 8 -12.75 3.02 -0.27
N GLU A 9 -13.93 2.70 -0.82
CA GLU A 9 -14.72 3.68 -1.57
C GLU A 9 -15.56 4.56 -0.64
N LYS A 10 -16.43 3.96 0.17
CA LYS A 10 -17.38 4.75 0.97
C LYS A 10 -16.73 5.44 2.16
N GLU A 11 -15.96 4.71 2.95
CA GLU A 11 -15.31 5.30 4.13
C GLU A 11 -14.07 6.10 3.72
N MET A 12 -13.05 5.45 3.16
CA MET A 12 -11.77 6.13 2.90
C MET A 12 -11.87 7.24 1.86
N TYR A 13 -12.38 6.94 0.66
CA TYR A 13 -12.42 7.94 -0.42
C TYR A 13 -13.42 9.07 -0.15
N PHE A 14 -14.70 8.75 0.09
CA PHE A 14 -15.74 9.78 0.20
C PHE A 14 -15.78 10.49 1.56
N LYS A 15 -15.75 9.75 2.67
CA LYS A 15 -15.98 10.34 3.99
C LYS A 15 -14.69 10.90 4.59
N GLU A 16 -13.59 10.17 4.48
CA GLU A 16 -12.36 10.49 5.17
C GLU A 16 -11.47 11.42 4.34
N LEU A 17 -10.91 10.94 3.22
CA LEU A 17 -10.07 11.74 2.34
C LEU A 17 -10.87 12.89 1.72
N GLY A 18 -12.06 12.62 1.17
CA GLY A 18 -12.95 13.64 0.61
C GLY A 18 -13.51 14.62 1.66
N GLY A 19 -13.62 14.17 2.92
CA GLY A 19 -14.09 14.99 4.04
C GLY A 19 -13.04 15.95 4.58
N SER A 20 -11.74 15.67 4.38
CA SER A 20 -10.63 16.43 4.97
C SER A 20 -10.70 17.94 4.68
N ARG A 21 -11.21 18.33 3.51
CA ARG A 21 -11.36 19.73 3.09
C ARG A 21 -12.22 20.54 4.07
N LYS A 22 -13.28 19.93 4.63
CA LYS A 22 -14.15 20.59 5.61
C LYS A 22 -13.45 20.84 6.96
N HIS A 23 -12.26 20.27 7.13
CA HIS A 23 -11.46 20.33 8.34
C HIS A 23 -10.07 20.93 8.10
N GLY A 24 -9.95 21.80 7.09
CA GLY A 24 -8.76 22.62 6.86
C GLY A 24 -7.56 21.88 6.29
N VAL A 25 -7.78 20.72 5.65
CA VAL A 25 -6.72 20.00 4.92
C VAL A 25 -7.24 19.65 3.53
N GLN A 26 -6.66 20.24 2.49
CA GLN A 26 -7.04 19.94 1.11
C GLN A 26 -6.24 18.75 0.57
N ILE A 27 -6.91 17.60 0.44
CA ILE A 27 -6.37 16.39 -0.19
C ILE A 27 -6.94 16.30 -1.61
N ILE A 28 -6.07 15.95 -2.56
CA ILE A 28 -6.44 15.61 -3.93
C ILE A 28 -6.34 14.10 -4.08
N ILE A 29 -7.34 13.49 -4.71
CA ILE A 29 -7.37 12.06 -5.03
C ILE A 29 -7.35 11.92 -6.54
N PRO A 30 -6.18 12.01 -7.20
CA PRO A 30 -6.08 11.97 -8.66
C PRO A 30 -6.55 10.64 -9.26
N LYS A 31 -6.55 9.55 -8.47
CA LYS A 31 -6.97 8.24 -8.95
C LYS A 31 -7.69 7.45 -7.85
N MET A 32 -8.91 7.02 -8.18
CA MET A 32 -9.68 6.02 -7.44
C MET A 32 -10.27 5.08 -8.49
N VAL A 33 -9.81 3.83 -8.52
CA VAL A 33 -10.26 2.80 -9.45
C VAL A 33 -10.66 1.59 -8.64
N LEU A 34 -11.88 1.11 -8.86
CA LEU A 34 -12.34 -0.21 -8.46
C LEU A 34 -12.94 -0.87 -9.69
N LYS A 35 -12.20 -1.78 -10.32
CA LYS A 35 -12.71 -2.51 -11.48
C LYS A 35 -13.72 -3.58 -11.03
N PRO A 36 -14.74 -3.89 -11.83
CA PRO A 36 -15.67 -4.98 -11.53
C PRO A 36 -14.92 -6.29 -11.20
N PRO A 37 -15.47 -7.15 -10.33
CA PRO A 37 -14.89 -8.46 -10.02
C PRO A 37 -14.53 -9.25 -11.28
N GLN A 38 -13.42 -9.96 -11.22
CA GLN A 38 -13.00 -10.88 -12.26
C GLN A 38 -12.37 -12.09 -11.59
N LYS A 39 -12.74 -13.29 -12.04
CA LYS A 39 -12.14 -14.51 -11.52
C LYS A 39 -10.67 -14.57 -11.95
N ILE A 40 -9.84 -15.02 -11.02
CA ILE A 40 -8.47 -15.36 -11.35
C ILE A 40 -8.47 -16.47 -12.40
N SER A 41 -7.74 -16.26 -13.49
CA SER A 41 -7.60 -17.26 -14.55
C SER A 41 -6.22 -17.89 -14.50
N PHE A 42 -6.18 -19.22 -14.43
CA PHE A 42 -4.96 -20.02 -14.55
C PHE A 42 -4.70 -20.51 -15.98
N SER A 43 -5.64 -20.25 -16.90
CA SER A 43 -5.68 -20.88 -18.23
C SER A 43 -4.49 -20.57 -19.13
N THR A 44 -3.62 -19.64 -18.74
CA THR A 44 -2.46 -19.19 -19.52
C THR A 44 -1.13 -19.65 -18.95
N ILE A 45 -1.10 -20.37 -17.82
CA ILE A 45 0.15 -20.62 -17.08
C ILE A 45 0.27 -22.09 -16.68
N GLU A 46 0.96 -22.88 -17.51
CA GLU A 46 1.13 -24.32 -17.33
C GLU A 46 1.74 -24.71 -15.97
N HIS A 47 2.67 -23.90 -15.44
CA HIS A 47 3.34 -24.16 -14.15
C HIS A 47 2.48 -23.84 -12.91
N LEU A 48 1.30 -23.25 -13.09
CA LEU A 48 0.34 -22.96 -12.04
C LEU A 48 -0.94 -23.80 -12.14
N ASN A 49 -1.04 -24.69 -13.13
CA ASN A 49 -2.15 -25.65 -13.19
C ASN A 49 -2.16 -26.53 -11.93
N GLY A 50 -3.27 -26.50 -11.20
CA GLY A 50 -3.43 -27.25 -9.96
C GLY A 50 -2.84 -26.58 -8.71
N ILE A 51 -2.45 -25.30 -8.79
CA ILE A 51 -2.08 -24.53 -7.61
C ILE A 51 -3.32 -24.24 -6.76
N THR A 52 -3.18 -24.40 -5.44
CA THR A 52 -4.20 -23.98 -4.48
C THR A 52 -3.99 -22.51 -4.15
N ILE A 53 -5.03 -21.69 -4.27
CA ILE A 53 -5.00 -20.28 -3.84
C ILE A 53 -5.76 -20.12 -2.52
N PRO A 54 -5.36 -19.19 -1.65
CA PRO A 54 -6.06 -18.97 -0.39
C PRO A 54 -7.43 -18.32 -0.65
N ASP A 55 -8.43 -18.75 0.12
CA ASP A 55 -9.80 -18.21 0.07
C ASP A 55 -9.83 -16.67 0.21
N ALA A 56 -8.87 -16.11 0.97
CA ALA A 56 -8.74 -14.67 1.16
C ALA A 56 -8.37 -13.94 -0.14
N LEU A 57 -7.61 -14.55 -1.05
CA LEU A 57 -7.30 -13.98 -2.35
C LEU A 57 -8.50 -14.02 -3.29
N GLU A 58 -9.18 -15.18 -3.38
CA GLU A 58 -10.42 -15.30 -4.16
C GLU A 58 -11.46 -14.30 -3.70
N SER A 59 -11.60 -14.16 -2.38
CA SER A 59 -12.45 -13.20 -1.72
C SER A 59 -12.22 -11.75 -2.16
N VAL A 60 -10.97 -11.34 -2.35
CA VAL A 60 -10.62 -9.98 -2.82
C VAL A 60 -11.09 -9.82 -4.26
N TYR A 61 -10.75 -10.77 -5.13
CA TYR A 61 -11.07 -10.68 -6.56
C TYR A 61 -12.54 -10.92 -6.91
N ASN A 62 -13.30 -11.55 -5.99
CA ASN A 62 -14.77 -11.61 -6.03
C ASN A 62 -15.43 -10.25 -5.71
N GLN A 63 -14.69 -9.29 -5.12
CA GLN A 63 -15.18 -7.93 -4.84
C GLN A 63 -14.69 -6.90 -5.85
N THR A 64 -13.47 -7.03 -6.35
CA THR A 64 -12.88 -6.11 -7.33
C THR A 64 -11.78 -6.79 -8.13
N ASN A 65 -11.72 -6.62 -9.45
CA ASN A 65 -10.59 -7.12 -10.25
C ASN A 65 -9.29 -6.37 -9.91
N ASN A 66 -9.40 -5.07 -9.59
CA ASN A 66 -8.25 -4.19 -9.38
C ASN A 66 -8.69 -3.02 -8.51
N MET A 67 -7.83 -2.61 -7.59
CA MET A 67 -8.03 -1.40 -6.78
C MET A 67 -6.81 -0.50 -6.89
N VAL A 68 -7.01 0.75 -7.31
CA VAL A 68 -5.96 1.78 -7.26
C VAL A 68 -6.47 2.99 -6.54
N ILE A 69 -5.74 3.42 -5.51
CA ILE A 69 -6.03 4.66 -4.80
C ILE A 69 -4.72 5.43 -4.68
N LEU A 70 -4.71 6.64 -5.23
CA LEU A 70 -3.61 7.58 -5.10
C LEU A 70 -4.19 8.88 -4.58
N TRP A 71 -3.62 9.41 -3.50
CA TRP A 71 -3.99 10.70 -2.94
C TRP A 71 -2.75 11.46 -2.46
N HIS A 72 -2.82 12.79 -2.44
CA HIS A 72 -1.76 13.66 -1.94
C HIS A 72 -2.33 14.99 -1.43
N LEU A 73 -1.55 15.73 -0.66
CA LEU A 73 -1.90 17.11 -0.30
C LEU A 73 -1.97 18.01 -1.55
N ASP A 74 -2.92 18.94 -1.60
CA ASP A 74 -2.99 19.92 -2.69
C ASP A 74 -1.82 20.90 -2.63
N LYS A 75 -0.86 20.75 -3.55
CA LYS A 75 0.31 21.61 -3.66
C LYS A 75 -0.01 23.07 -3.96
N ASN A 76 -1.22 23.36 -4.46
CA ASN A 76 -1.65 24.72 -4.78
C ASN A 76 -2.41 25.39 -3.63
N ASN A 77 -2.77 24.65 -2.57
CA ASN A 77 -3.42 25.22 -1.40
C ASN A 77 -2.36 25.69 -0.39
N SER A 78 -2.07 26.99 -0.39
CA SER A 78 -1.03 27.58 0.45
C SER A 78 -1.27 27.39 1.95
N GLU A 79 -2.52 27.43 2.42
CA GLU A 79 -2.87 27.22 3.83
C GLU A 79 -2.56 25.79 4.28
N THR A 80 -2.95 24.81 3.47
CA THR A 80 -2.69 23.38 3.72
C THR A 80 -1.19 23.14 3.73
N ILE A 81 -0.45 23.63 2.74
CA ILE A 81 1.00 23.43 2.64
C ILE A 81 1.73 24.09 3.81
N LYS A 82 1.38 25.34 4.14
CA LYS A 82 1.97 26.07 5.28
C LYS A 82 1.81 25.31 6.60
N LYS A 83 0.63 24.73 6.85
CA LYS A 83 0.35 23.94 8.07
C LYS A 83 1.38 22.82 8.30
N PHE A 84 1.84 22.15 7.25
CA PHE A 84 2.79 21.05 7.35
C PHE A 84 4.25 21.52 7.24
N GLN A 85 4.54 22.53 6.42
CA GLN A 85 5.88 23.13 6.36
C GLN A 85 6.32 23.74 7.69
N GLU A 86 5.38 24.36 8.42
CA GLU A 86 5.63 24.97 9.72
C GLU A 86 5.41 24.00 10.89
N ASP A 87 5.16 22.72 10.62
CA ASP A 87 4.89 21.76 11.68
C ASP A 87 6.14 21.54 12.55
N PRO A 88 6.05 21.69 13.89
CA PRO A 88 7.21 21.59 14.76
C PRO A 88 7.93 20.23 14.68
N TRP A 89 7.19 19.15 14.43
CA TRP A 89 7.80 17.83 14.30
C TRP A 89 8.58 17.72 12.98
N ILE A 90 8.03 18.21 11.87
CA ILE A 90 8.70 18.23 10.56
C ILE A 90 9.97 19.09 10.62
N LEU A 91 9.85 20.32 11.15
CA LEU A 91 10.98 21.24 11.27
C LEU A 91 12.10 20.69 12.16
N LYS A 92 11.77 19.87 13.16
CA LYS A 92 12.75 19.27 14.07
C LYS A 92 13.38 17.97 13.56
N ASN A 93 12.63 17.15 12.81
CA ASN A 93 13.05 15.77 12.50
C ASN A 93 13.28 15.48 11.02
N MET A 94 12.78 16.32 10.10
CA MET A 94 12.92 16.09 8.65
C MET A 94 13.91 17.09 8.04
N ILE A 95 13.72 18.38 8.29
CA ILE A 95 14.55 19.43 7.70
C ILE A 95 16.04 19.31 8.11
N PRO A 96 16.41 19.04 9.39
CA PRO A 96 17.81 18.90 9.77
C PRO A 96 18.50 17.67 9.16
N GLU A 97 17.72 16.64 8.79
CA GLU A 97 18.21 15.44 8.11
C GLU A 97 18.36 15.65 6.58
N GLY A 98 18.09 16.87 6.09
CA GLY A 98 18.28 17.25 4.69
C GLY A 98 17.09 16.94 3.78
N TYR A 99 15.94 16.54 4.31
CA TYR A 99 14.75 16.31 3.49
C TYR A 99 14.17 17.62 2.96
N GLU A 100 14.07 17.73 1.64
CA GLU A 100 13.37 18.84 0.99
C GLU A 100 11.84 18.70 1.11
N TRP A 101 11.13 19.82 0.98
CA TRP A 101 9.67 19.84 1.05
C TRP A 101 9.00 18.94 0.00
N SER A 102 9.57 18.82 -1.20
CA SER A 102 9.10 17.91 -2.26
C SER A 102 9.04 16.47 -1.76
N VAL A 103 10.11 16.01 -1.11
CA VAL A 103 10.21 14.67 -0.53
C VAL A 103 9.24 14.53 0.64
N ILE A 104 9.19 15.51 1.54
CA ILE A 104 8.24 15.46 2.68
C ILE A 104 6.79 15.37 2.17
N HIS A 105 6.43 16.15 1.15
CA HIS A 105 5.10 16.14 0.53
C HIS A 105 4.75 14.77 -0.06
N GLU A 106 5.71 14.12 -0.72
CA GLU A 106 5.57 12.77 -1.25
C GLU A 106 5.35 11.74 -0.13
N TRP A 107 6.10 11.85 0.98
CA TRP A 107 5.90 10.99 2.15
C TRP A 107 4.56 11.23 2.88
N LEU A 108 3.95 12.40 2.69
CA LEU A 108 2.60 12.74 3.18
C LEU A 108 1.51 12.46 2.14
N SER A 109 1.81 11.68 1.11
CA SER A 109 0.85 11.13 0.15
C SER A 109 0.46 9.71 0.54
N GLY A 110 -0.48 9.10 -0.20
CA GLY A 110 -0.79 7.69 -0.03
C GLY A 110 -1.13 6.98 -1.32
N PHE A 111 -0.77 5.71 -1.37
CA PHE A 111 -0.88 4.87 -2.56
C PHE A 111 -1.13 3.40 -2.19
N ILE A 112 -2.12 2.79 -2.85
CA ILE A 112 -2.31 1.34 -2.93
C ILE A 112 -2.68 0.99 -4.37
N ASN A 113 -2.14 -0.10 -4.89
CA ASN A 113 -2.33 -0.54 -6.27
C ASN A 113 -2.36 -2.06 -6.31
N LEU A 114 -3.55 -2.61 -6.03
CA LEU A 114 -3.77 -4.04 -6.09
C LEU A 114 -3.64 -4.54 -7.53
N THR A 115 -2.76 -5.51 -7.75
CA THR A 115 -2.52 -6.08 -9.08
C THR A 115 -3.83 -6.65 -9.66
N PRO A 116 -4.15 -6.40 -10.94
CA PRO A 116 -5.29 -7.04 -11.60
C PRO A 116 -5.25 -8.57 -11.52
N SER A 117 -6.41 -9.22 -11.44
CA SER A 117 -6.49 -10.69 -11.37
C SER A 117 -5.90 -11.38 -12.61
N GLU A 118 -5.96 -10.74 -13.77
CA GLU A 118 -5.33 -11.22 -15.01
C GLU A 118 -3.79 -11.15 -14.99
N ASP A 119 -3.22 -10.33 -14.10
CA ASP A 119 -1.80 -9.99 -14.09
C ASP A 119 -1.05 -10.63 -12.90
N ILE A 120 -1.73 -10.93 -11.79
CA ILE A 120 -1.09 -11.42 -10.55
C ILE A 120 -0.21 -12.66 -10.75
N PHE A 121 -0.58 -13.52 -11.70
CA PHE A 121 0.17 -14.74 -12.02
C PHE A 121 0.88 -14.67 -13.39
N ASN A 122 0.67 -13.61 -14.17
CA ASN A 122 1.15 -13.53 -15.54
C ASN A 122 2.65 -13.26 -15.61
N LEU A 123 3.45 -14.26 -15.95
CA LEU A 123 4.92 -14.16 -15.99
C LEU A 123 5.44 -13.00 -16.86
N GLU A 124 4.80 -12.70 -17.99
CA GLU A 124 5.19 -11.58 -18.86
C GLU A 124 4.91 -10.21 -18.22
N PHE A 125 3.91 -10.13 -17.35
CA PHE A 125 3.67 -8.97 -16.51
C PHE A 125 4.69 -8.92 -15.36
N LEU A 126 4.96 -10.05 -14.68
CA LEU A 126 5.88 -10.14 -13.54
C LEU A 126 7.29 -9.68 -13.93
N LYS A 127 7.81 -10.17 -15.06
CA LYS A 127 9.14 -9.82 -15.59
C LYS A 127 9.36 -8.34 -15.88
N LYS A 128 8.28 -7.54 -15.94
CA LYS A 128 8.35 -6.09 -16.17
C LYS A 128 8.35 -5.27 -14.87
N GLN A 129 8.18 -5.92 -13.72
CA GLN A 129 8.12 -5.25 -12.43
C GLN A 129 9.50 -5.22 -11.77
N SER A 130 9.78 -4.15 -11.01
CA SER A 130 11.04 -3.98 -10.28
C SER A 130 11.31 -5.13 -9.31
N PHE A 131 10.29 -5.61 -8.60
CA PHE A 131 10.43 -6.68 -7.60
C PHE A 131 10.99 -7.98 -8.21
N TYR A 132 10.64 -8.29 -9.47
CA TYR A 132 11.11 -9.50 -10.13
C TYR A 132 12.63 -9.48 -10.32
N TYR A 133 13.18 -8.35 -10.78
CA TYR A 133 14.63 -8.18 -10.91
C TYR A 133 15.36 -8.21 -9.56
N THR A 134 14.73 -7.68 -8.50
CA THR A 134 15.27 -7.79 -7.14
C THR A 134 15.35 -9.24 -6.71
N LEU A 135 14.30 -10.04 -6.91
CA LEU A 135 14.31 -11.47 -6.57
C LEU A 135 15.35 -12.27 -7.35
N GLN A 136 15.60 -11.96 -8.63
CA GLN A 136 16.66 -12.61 -9.42
C GLN A 136 18.07 -12.46 -8.84
N SER A 137 18.29 -11.44 -8.01
CA SER A 137 19.57 -11.22 -7.34
C SER A 137 19.69 -11.96 -6.00
N MET A 138 18.66 -12.70 -5.61
CA MET A 138 18.54 -13.36 -4.30
C MET A 138 18.52 -14.89 -4.42
N PRO A 139 18.75 -15.64 -3.32
CA PRO A 139 18.66 -17.11 -3.34
C PRO A 139 17.25 -17.66 -3.60
N GLU A 140 16.22 -16.85 -3.37
CA GLU A 140 14.83 -17.18 -3.63
C GLU A 140 14.53 -17.30 -5.12
N ASN A 141 13.63 -18.22 -5.48
CA ASN A 141 13.12 -18.33 -6.85
C ASN A 141 12.09 -17.24 -7.11
N GLU A 142 12.36 -16.37 -8.08
CA GLU A 142 11.50 -15.23 -8.40
C GLU A 142 10.12 -15.65 -8.93
N GLU A 143 10.03 -16.83 -9.56
CA GLU A 143 8.77 -17.38 -10.08
C GLU A 143 7.83 -17.89 -8.96
N ASP A 144 8.31 -17.94 -7.72
CA ASP A 144 7.49 -18.30 -6.56
C ASP A 144 6.85 -17.09 -5.86
N PHE A 145 7.01 -15.86 -6.40
CA PHE A 145 6.43 -14.64 -5.82
C PHE A 145 5.46 -13.95 -6.78
N PHE A 146 4.30 -13.56 -6.24
CA PHE A 146 3.21 -12.96 -7.01
C PHE A 146 2.75 -11.64 -6.40
N PRO A 147 2.76 -10.53 -7.13
CA PRO A 147 2.50 -9.21 -6.57
C PRO A 147 1.01 -9.04 -6.26
N LEU A 148 0.68 -8.81 -4.99
CA LEU A 148 -0.65 -8.39 -4.58
C LEU A 148 -0.83 -6.88 -4.70
N ASP A 149 0.17 -6.09 -4.26
CA ASP A 149 0.14 -4.62 -4.21
C ASP A 149 1.50 -4.06 -4.62
N ILE A 150 1.54 -3.27 -5.70
CA ILE A 150 2.78 -2.73 -6.29
C ILE A 150 2.86 -1.23 -6.01
N THR A 151 3.76 -0.84 -5.10
CA THR A 151 3.97 0.55 -4.69
C THR A 151 5.43 1.00 -4.89
N TRP A 152 5.73 1.59 -6.06
CA TRP A 152 7.06 2.11 -6.41
C TRP A 152 8.19 1.08 -6.22
N ASN A 153 8.95 1.19 -5.13
CA ASN A 153 10.06 0.31 -4.75
C ASN A 153 9.64 -0.81 -3.78
N LEU A 154 8.44 -0.74 -3.20
CA LEU A 154 7.90 -1.76 -2.31
C LEU A 154 6.79 -2.54 -3.01
N THR A 155 6.94 -3.86 -3.08
CA THR A 155 5.88 -4.74 -3.60
C THR A 155 5.49 -5.75 -2.54
N ALA A 156 4.22 -5.75 -2.15
CA ALA A 156 3.67 -6.80 -1.32
C ALA A 156 3.31 -7.99 -2.22
N CYS A 157 3.92 -9.13 -1.94
CA CYS A 157 3.82 -10.36 -2.70
C CYS A 157 3.17 -11.46 -1.87
N LEU A 158 2.47 -12.35 -2.56
CA LEU A 158 2.16 -13.69 -2.10
C LEU A 158 3.31 -14.62 -2.50
N ARG A 159 3.52 -15.67 -1.72
CA ARG A 159 4.55 -16.67 -1.97
C ARG A 159 3.93 -18.04 -2.26
N LYS A 160 4.48 -18.73 -3.24
CA LYS A 160 4.23 -20.14 -3.51
C LYS A 160 5.15 -21.01 -2.69
N VAL A 161 4.57 -22.00 -2.05
CA VAL A 161 5.27 -23.09 -1.37
C VAL A 161 4.65 -24.39 -1.86
N ASN A 162 5.45 -25.18 -2.59
CA ASN A 162 4.99 -26.37 -3.30
C ASN A 162 3.84 -26.04 -4.28
N ASN A 163 2.67 -26.68 -4.12
CA ASN A 163 1.49 -26.47 -4.96
C ASN A 163 0.43 -25.57 -4.29
N SER A 164 0.84 -24.70 -3.36
CA SER A 164 -0.07 -23.76 -2.70
C SER A 164 0.53 -22.36 -2.64
N ILE A 165 -0.32 -21.35 -2.75
CA ILE A 165 -0.03 -19.97 -2.35
C ILE A 165 -0.34 -19.84 -0.86
N GLU A 166 0.56 -19.24 -0.10
CA GLU A 166 0.35 -18.96 1.32
C GLU A 166 -0.53 -17.72 1.52
N ASP A 167 -1.41 -17.73 2.54
CA ASP A 167 -2.11 -16.52 3.00
C ASP A 167 -1.19 -15.72 3.94
N GLU A 168 -0.01 -15.38 3.45
CA GLU A 168 0.98 -14.54 4.13
C GLU A 168 1.55 -13.54 3.11
N ILE A 169 1.67 -12.29 3.55
CA ILE A 169 2.26 -11.21 2.77
C ILE A 169 3.75 -11.13 3.03
N TRP A 170 4.51 -11.16 1.94
CA TRP A 170 5.93 -10.90 1.89
C TRP A 170 6.16 -9.53 1.24
N LEU A 171 7.00 -8.68 1.81
CA LEU A 171 7.35 -7.39 1.25
C LEU A 171 8.71 -7.49 0.55
N VAL A 172 8.74 -7.29 -0.76
CA VAL A 172 9.97 -7.13 -1.53
C VAL A 172 10.29 -5.64 -1.62
N ASP A 173 11.42 -5.25 -1.05
CA ASP A 173 11.98 -3.89 -1.11
C ASP A 173 13.11 -3.87 -2.13
N SER A 174 12.80 -3.29 -3.29
CA SER A 174 13.69 -3.24 -4.45
C SER A 174 14.90 -2.34 -4.23
N ASP A 175 14.76 -1.28 -3.43
CA ASP A 175 15.85 -0.33 -3.16
C ASP A 175 16.79 -0.90 -2.11
N ALA A 176 16.25 -1.51 -1.05
CA ALA A 176 17.07 -2.14 -0.01
C ALA A 176 17.60 -3.53 -0.42
N GLN A 177 17.12 -4.07 -1.53
CA GLN A 177 17.34 -5.45 -1.98
C GLN A 177 17.09 -6.44 -0.84
N LYS A 178 15.88 -6.38 -0.26
CA LYS A 178 15.48 -7.25 0.85
C LYS A 178 14.07 -7.79 0.69
N ILE A 179 13.84 -8.96 1.29
CA ILE A 179 12.52 -9.56 1.45
C ILE A 179 12.21 -9.62 2.94
N TYR A 180 11.00 -9.20 3.31
CA TYR A 180 10.51 -9.31 4.68
C TYR A 180 9.24 -10.14 4.71
N SER A 181 9.14 -11.10 5.64
CA SER A 181 7.82 -11.59 6.05
C SER A 181 7.12 -10.48 6.81
N MET A 182 5.90 -10.11 6.39
CA MET A 182 5.08 -9.17 7.15
C MET A 182 4.32 -9.84 8.29
N ASN A 183 4.29 -11.18 8.34
CA ASN A 183 3.49 -11.96 9.28
C ASN A 183 2.02 -11.48 9.32
N MET A 184 1.47 -11.20 8.13
CA MET A 184 0.11 -10.70 7.91
C MET A 184 -0.58 -11.54 6.86
N THR A 185 -1.84 -11.90 7.12
CA THR A 185 -2.74 -12.43 6.07
C THR A 185 -3.13 -11.34 5.09
N ILE A 186 -3.65 -11.70 3.92
CA ILE A 186 -4.19 -10.76 2.92
C ILE A 186 -5.22 -9.82 3.56
N LYS A 187 -6.11 -10.38 4.39
CA LYS A 187 -7.12 -9.58 5.11
C LYS A 187 -6.48 -8.58 6.06
N ALA A 188 -5.50 -9.01 6.86
CA ALA A 188 -4.83 -8.13 7.81
C ALA A 188 -4.08 -7.01 7.10
N TYR A 189 -3.42 -7.32 5.98
CA TYR A 189 -2.73 -6.34 5.14
C TYR A 189 -3.67 -5.26 4.62
N LEU A 190 -4.82 -5.63 4.06
CA LEU A 190 -5.81 -4.65 3.58
C LEU A 190 -6.43 -3.82 4.72
N GLN A 191 -6.63 -4.43 5.90
CA GLN A 191 -7.09 -3.70 7.09
C GLN A 191 -6.05 -2.68 7.55
N GLU A 192 -4.78 -3.06 7.55
CA GLU A 192 -3.66 -2.20 7.93
C GLU A 192 -3.45 -1.07 6.92
N ALA A 193 -3.52 -1.37 5.61
CA ALA A 193 -3.51 -0.38 4.54
C ALA A 193 -4.58 0.69 4.77
N TYR A 194 -5.83 0.29 5.02
CA TYR A 194 -6.91 1.23 5.32
C TYR A 194 -6.68 1.99 6.63
N ARG A 195 -6.21 1.32 7.69
CA ARG A 195 -5.94 1.94 9.00
C ARG A 195 -4.92 3.07 8.88
N LEU A 196 -3.87 2.83 8.09
CA LEU A 196 -2.79 3.77 7.80
C LEU A 196 -3.08 4.66 6.58
N LYS A 197 -4.28 4.58 6.01
CA LYS A 197 -4.76 5.34 4.83
C LYS A 197 -3.83 5.22 3.63
N CYS A 198 -3.16 4.08 3.53
CA CYS A 198 -2.15 3.77 2.55
C CYS A 198 -1.07 4.87 2.47
N ILE A 199 -0.75 5.57 3.57
CA ILE A 199 0.31 6.59 3.58
C ILE A 199 1.58 5.99 2.99
N HIS A 200 2.32 6.79 2.25
CA HIS A 200 3.54 6.37 1.59
C HIS A 200 4.47 5.58 2.53
N HIS A 201 4.91 4.39 2.09
CA HIS A 201 5.69 3.42 2.86
C HIS A 201 5.03 2.88 4.16
N TRP A 202 3.70 2.86 4.25
CA TRP A 202 2.98 2.28 5.40
C TRP A 202 3.35 0.81 5.68
N GLN A 203 3.78 0.05 4.67
CA GLN A 203 4.24 -1.33 4.84
C GLN A 203 5.49 -1.39 5.73
N LEU A 204 6.44 -0.44 5.56
CA LEU A 204 7.62 -0.31 6.41
C LEU A 204 7.28 0.21 7.81
N ALA A 205 6.24 1.03 7.95
CA ALA A 205 5.71 1.40 9.26
C ALA A 205 5.18 0.18 10.03
N SER A 206 4.50 -0.72 9.31
CA SER A 206 3.94 -1.95 9.87
C SER A 206 5.02 -2.96 10.28
N LEU A 207 6.07 -3.13 9.45
CA LEU A 207 7.22 -3.99 9.75
C LEU A 207 8.09 -3.46 10.89
N PHE A 208 8.28 -2.13 10.95
CA PHE A 208 9.23 -1.49 11.86
C PHE A 208 8.57 -0.37 12.68
N PRO A 209 7.56 -0.69 13.51
CA PRO A 209 6.68 0.32 14.13
C PRO A 209 7.38 1.26 15.11
N LYS A 210 8.60 0.95 15.56
CA LYS A 210 9.37 1.82 16.47
C LYS A 210 10.59 2.47 15.83
N GLN A 211 10.92 2.13 14.59
CA GLN A 211 12.24 2.41 14.01
C GLN A 211 12.17 3.12 12.66
N SER A 212 11.14 2.88 11.84
CA SER A 212 11.07 3.48 10.51
C SER A 212 10.62 4.95 10.55
N LEU A 213 11.14 5.73 9.60
CA LEU A 213 10.67 7.09 9.35
C LEU A 213 9.17 7.11 9.03
N ALA A 214 8.70 6.13 8.26
CA ALA A 214 7.29 5.96 7.92
C ALA A 214 6.42 5.83 9.19
N SER A 215 6.85 5.03 10.18
CA SER A 215 6.13 4.92 11.46
C SER A 215 6.00 6.27 12.16
N LYS A 216 7.12 6.98 12.32
CA LYS A 216 7.12 8.28 13.02
C LYS A 216 6.28 9.32 12.27
N LEU A 217 6.32 9.32 10.94
CA LEU A 217 5.49 10.18 10.11
C LEU A 217 4.01 9.87 10.29
N ILE A 218 3.61 8.59 10.21
CA ILE A 218 2.23 8.18 10.44
C ILE A 218 1.76 8.60 11.83
N GLU A 219 2.56 8.34 12.87
CA GLU A 219 2.22 8.71 14.25
C GLU A 219 1.93 10.21 14.41
N ASN A 220 2.78 11.05 13.81
CA ASN A 220 2.74 12.49 14.03
C ASN A 220 1.86 13.24 13.01
N MET A 221 1.70 12.71 11.80
CA MET A 221 1.09 13.41 10.66
C MET A 221 -0.28 12.87 10.28
N LEU A 222 -0.55 11.57 10.43
CA LEU A 222 -1.85 11.01 10.04
C LEU A 222 -3.03 11.71 10.76
N PRO A 223 -2.98 11.99 12.08
CA PRO A 223 -4.03 12.77 12.75
C PRO A 223 -4.13 14.22 12.25
N LYS A 224 -3.04 14.80 11.74
CA LYS A 224 -3.01 16.19 11.23
C LYS A 224 -3.52 16.27 9.79
N LEU A 225 -3.33 15.20 9.02
CA LEU A 225 -3.85 15.00 7.66
C LEU A 225 -5.37 14.80 7.70
N LEU A 226 -5.85 14.01 8.66
CA LEU A 226 -7.27 13.66 8.80
C LEU A 226 -7.79 14.02 10.20
N PRO A 227 -7.85 15.32 10.54
CA PRO A 227 -8.16 15.78 11.90
C PRO A 227 -9.60 15.49 12.37
N HIS A 228 -10.46 15.02 11.47
CA HIS A 228 -11.84 14.66 11.75
C HIS A 228 -12.01 13.16 12.05
N ILE A 229 -10.94 12.38 11.98
CA ILE A 229 -10.94 10.95 12.26
C ILE A 229 -10.31 10.73 13.63
N ALA A 230 -10.98 9.94 14.47
CA ALA A 230 -10.43 9.50 15.74
C ALA A 230 -9.48 8.31 15.51
N PHE A 231 -8.17 8.56 15.61
CA PHE A 231 -7.17 7.49 15.62
C PHE A 231 -6.94 7.02 17.06
N LYS A 232 -7.26 5.75 17.35
CA LYS A 232 -6.69 5.08 18.54
C LYS A 232 -5.26 4.70 18.16
N ASN A 233 -4.30 5.35 18.80
CA ASN A 233 -2.85 5.27 18.58
C ASN A 233 -2.45 4.61 17.23
N PRO A 234 -2.15 5.39 16.18
CA PRO A 234 -1.93 4.85 14.84
C PRO A 234 -0.72 3.92 14.71
N MET A 235 0.07 3.69 15.77
CA MET A 235 1.18 2.73 15.78
C MET A 235 1.11 1.69 16.92
N LEU A 236 -0.01 1.59 17.67
CA LEU A 236 -0.24 0.55 18.71
C LEU A 236 -1.46 -0.34 18.43
#